data_AF-A0A358DII0-F1
#
_entry.id   AF-A0A358DII0-F1
#
_cell.length_a   1.000
_cell.length_b   1.000
_cell.length_c   1.000
_cell.angle_alpha   90.00
_cell.angle_beta   90.00
_cell.angle_gamma   90.00
#
_symmetry.space_group_name_H-M   'P 1'
#
loop_
_entity.id
_entity.type
_entity.pdbx_description
1 polymer ?
#
loop_
_entity_poly.entity_id
_entity_poly.type
_entity_poly.pdbx_seq_one_letter_code
_entity_poly.pdbx_strand_id
1 'polypeptide(L)'
;AFDVMDANGDFLAVLFTDFHPREGKRSGAWMSSFKSQFVKNGVDSRPHITIVMNFTRPTETKPALLTFDEVETFLHEFGHALHGMLAKSTYETLSGTSVYRDFVELPSQIMENWLVEKEYLDKFAFHYQTGEKM
;
A
#
# COMPACT_ATOMS: atom_id res chain seq x y z
N ALA A 1 9.87 -7.54 -2.84
CA ALA A 1 10.16 -6.12 -2.62
C ALA A 1 10.18 -5.44 -3.98
N PHE A 2 9.69 -4.21 -4.06
CA PHE A 2 9.59 -3.44 -5.28
C PHE A 2 10.34 -2.13 -5.10
N ASP A 3 11.16 -1.75 -6.07
CA ASP A 3 11.63 -0.38 -6.18
C ASP A 3 10.51 0.46 -6.78
N VAL A 4 10.15 1.53 -6.09
CA VAL A 4 9.13 2.49 -6.54
C VAL A 4 9.86 3.65 -7.18
N MET A 5 9.55 3.91 -8.45
CA MET A 5 10.12 5.00 -9.23
C MET A 5 9.04 6.03 -9.56
N ASP A 6 9.42 7.30 -9.72
CA ASP A 6 8.52 8.31 -10.29
C ASP A 6 8.43 8.18 -11.83
N ALA A 7 7.65 9.06 -12.46
CA ALA A 7 7.48 9.05 -13.92
C ALA A 7 8.75 9.40 -14.70
N ASN A 8 9.74 10.03 -14.07
CA ASN A 8 11.04 10.37 -14.67
C ASN A 8 12.08 9.26 -14.46
N GLY A 9 11.75 8.23 -13.66
CA GLY A 9 12.65 7.15 -13.29
C GLY A 9 13.44 7.39 -11.99
N ASP A 10 13.12 8.45 -11.24
CA ASP A 10 13.78 8.74 -9.96
C ASP A 10 13.27 7.80 -8.86
N PHE A 11 14.19 7.29 -8.05
CA PHE A 11 13.87 6.39 -6.96
C PHE A 11 13.07 7.09 -5.83
N LEU A 12 11.90 6.55 -5.50
CA LEU A 12 10.99 7.09 -4.50
C LEU A 12 11.00 6.29 -3.20
N ALA A 13 11.03 4.96 -3.24
CA ALA A 13 10.98 4.10 -2.05
C ALA A 13 11.28 2.63 -2.38
N VAL A 14 11.56 1.82 -1.34
CA VAL A 14 11.38 0.36 -1.42
C VAL A 14 10.03 0.00 -0.81
N LEU A 15 9.20 -0.75 -1.53
CA LEU A 15 7.94 -1.31 -1.03
C LEU A 15 8.07 -2.81 -0.77
N PHE A 16 7.78 -3.22 0.45
CA PHE A 16 7.63 -4.60 0.88
C PHE A 16 6.15 -4.96 0.99
N THR A 17 5.80 -6.17 0.59
CA THR A 17 4.42 -6.66 0.62
C THR A 17 4.38 -8.04 1.29
N ASP A 18 3.60 -8.19 2.34
CA ASP A 18 3.39 -9.45 3.04
C ASP A 18 1.88 -9.73 3.12
N PHE A 19 1.34 -10.38 2.08
CA PHE A 19 -0.10 -10.43 1.88
C PHE A 19 -0.82 -11.64 2.46
N HIS A 20 -0.11 -12.73 2.72
CA HIS A 20 -0.75 -14.00 3.09
C HIS A 20 -0.57 -14.34 4.57
N PRO A 21 -1.56 -15.02 5.17
CA PRO A 21 -1.43 -15.51 6.54
C PRO A 21 -0.37 -16.59 6.63
N ARG A 22 0.26 -16.69 7.81
CA ARG A 22 1.17 -17.77 8.21
C ARG A 22 1.19 -17.89 9.74
N GLU A 23 1.61 -19.04 10.25
CA GLU A 23 1.85 -19.23 11.67
C GLU A 23 2.79 -18.14 12.22
N GLY A 24 2.46 -17.59 13.39
CA GLY A 24 3.22 -16.52 14.04
C GLY A 24 3.00 -15.12 13.48
N LYS A 25 2.26 -14.94 12.37
CA LYS A 25 1.89 -13.62 11.84
C LYS A 25 0.61 -13.11 12.51
N ARG A 26 0.60 -11.85 12.94
CA ARG A 26 -0.60 -11.17 13.47
C ARG A 26 -1.68 -11.03 12.38
N SER A 27 -2.93 -11.25 12.75
CA SER A 27 -4.10 -10.98 11.89
C SER A 27 -4.32 -9.49 11.64
N GLY A 28 -5.18 -9.17 10.67
CA GLY A 28 -5.52 -7.80 10.27
C GLY A 28 -4.70 -7.29 9.09
N ALA A 29 -4.79 -5.99 8.85
CA ALA A 29 -4.02 -5.27 7.85
C ALA A 29 -3.34 -4.06 8.50
N TRP A 30 -2.17 -3.68 8.00
CA TRP A 30 -1.49 -2.46 8.41
C TRP A 30 -0.35 -2.10 7.45
N MET A 31 -0.01 -0.83 7.43
CA MET A 31 1.22 -0.28 6.87
C MET A 31 2.27 -0.01 7.96
N SER A 32 3.56 -0.11 7.62
CA SER A 32 4.66 0.30 8.50
C SER A 32 5.86 0.83 7.72
N SER A 33 6.67 1.66 8.38
CA SER A 33 7.97 2.10 7.88
C SER A 33 9.08 1.30 8.57
N PHE A 34 9.94 0.60 7.81
CA PHE A 34 11.19 0.04 8.32
C PHE A 34 12.31 1.07 8.38
N LYS A 35 12.25 2.06 7.49
CA LYS A 35 13.16 3.20 7.44
C LYS A 35 12.36 4.38 6.91
N SER A 36 12.25 5.44 7.70
CA SER A 36 11.51 6.64 7.29
C SER A 36 12.34 7.50 6.32
N GLN A 37 11.67 8.44 5.65
CA GLN A 37 12.35 9.39 4.77
C GLN A 37 12.97 10.52 5.60
N PHE A 38 14.15 10.98 5.22
CA PHE A 38 14.81 12.15 5.82
C PHE A 38 15.87 12.73 4.88
N VAL A 39 16.26 13.98 5.11
CA VAL A 39 17.39 14.61 4.40
C VAL A 39 18.57 14.78 5.37
N LYS A 40 19.74 14.26 4.98
CA LYS A 40 20.98 14.42 5.75
C LYS A 40 22.12 14.85 4.84
N ASN A 41 22.80 15.93 5.18
CA ASN A 41 23.90 16.49 4.38
C ASN A 41 23.50 16.74 2.91
N GLY A 42 22.27 17.19 2.67
CA GLY A 42 21.73 17.44 1.33
C GLY A 42 21.32 16.17 0.56
N VAL A 43 21.46 14.98 1.15
CA VAL A 43 21.06 13.71 0.53
C VAL A 43 19.70 13.28 1.05
N ASP A 44 18.76 13.02 0.14
CA ASP A 44 17.42 12.49 0.45
C ASP A 44 17.49 10.96 0.61
N SER A 45 17.40 10.49 1.85
CA SER A 45 17.28 9.08 2.17
C SER A 45 15.82 8.64 2.02
N ARG A 46 15.52 7.96 0.92
CA ARG A 46 14.18 7.48 0.57
C ARG A 46 13.68 6.34 1.48
N PRO A 47 12.38 6.25 1.78
CA PRO A 47 11.84 5.36 2.80
C PRO A 47 11.72 3.89 2.34
N HIS A 48 11.65 2.99 3.32
CA HIS A 48 11.34 1.57 3.12
C HIS A 48 9.99 1.27 3.79
N ILE A 49 8.97 1.06 2.97
CA ILE A 49 7.58 0.93 3.40
C ILE A 49 7.13 -0.52 3.27
N THR A 50 6.30 -1.00 4.20
CA THR A 50 5.71 -2.34 4.17
C THR A 50 4.20 -2.26 4.24
N ILE A 51 3.53 -3.05 3.42
CA ILE A 51 2.09 -3.32 3.53
C ILE A 51 1.92 -4.77 3.95
N VAL A 52 1.18 -4.99 5.03
CA VAL A 52 0.86 -6.31 5.55
C VAL A 52 -0.63 -6.53 5.44
N MET A 53 -1.00 -7.67 4.84
CA MET A 53 -2.38 -8.13 4.70
C MET A 53 -2.49 -9.60 5.15
N ASN A 54 -3.70 -10.13 5.19
CA ASN A 54 -3.94 -11.55 5.47
C ASN A 54 -4.93 -12.17 4.48
N PHE A 55 -4.77 -11.86 3.19
CA PHE A 55 -5.60 -12.41 2.12
C PHE A 55 -5.46 -13.92 2.02
N THR A 56 -6.61 -14.58 1.80
CA THR A 56 -6.67 -16.02 1.59
C THR A 56 -5.70 -16.44 0.49
N ARG A 57 -4.89 -17.46 0.79
CA ARG A 57 -3.90 -17.98 -0.18
C ARG A 57 -4.61 -18.60 -1.39
N PRO A 58 -4.01 -18.53 -2.58
CA PRO A 58 -4.45 -19.38 -3.67
C PRO A 58 -4.30 -20.86 -3.28
N THR A 59 -5.13 -21.71 -3.83
CA THR A 59 -4.94 -23.17 -3.83
C THR A 59 -4.34 -23.59 -5.18
N GLU A 60 -4.05 -24.88 -5.33
CA GLU A 60 -3.58 -25.44 -6.61
C GLU A 60 -4.57 -25.23 -7.76
N THR A 61 -5.87 -25.11 -7.45
CA THR A 61 -6.95 -25.06 -8.44
C THR A 61 -7.72 -23.74 -8.45
N LYS A 62 -7.51 -22.86 -7.47
CA LYS A 62 -8.24 -21.59 -7.33
C LYS A 62 -7.28 -20.46 -6.97
N PRO A 63 -7.29 -19.33 -7.71
CA PRO A 63 -6.49 -18.18 -7.34
C PRO A 63 -6.98 -17.56 -6.03
N ALA A 64 -6.16 -16.67 -5.45
CA ALA A 64 -6.62 -15.80 -4.38
C ALA A 64 -7.66 -14.83 -4.95
N LEU A 65 -8.90 -14.98 -4.51
CA LEU A 65 -9.99 -14.07 -4.84
C LEU A 65 -10.25 -13.20 -3.63
N LEU A 66 -10.25 -11.89 -3.82
CA LEU A 66 -10.47 -10.92 -2.75
C LEU A 66 -11.96 -10.57 -2.68
N THR A 67 -12.47 -10.44 -1.46
CA THR A 67 -13.76 -9.80 -1.23
C THR A 67 -13.67 -8.30 -1.48
N PHE A 68 -14.82 -7.64 -1.62
CA PHE A 68 -14.86 -6.17 -1.72
C PHE A 68 -14.14 -5.52 -0.53
N ASP A 69 -14.47 -5.93 0.69
CA ASP A 69 -13.88 -5.40 1.93
C ASP A 69 -12.35 -5.64 2.00
N GLU A 70 -11.86 -6.77 1.46
CA GLU A 70 -10.41 -7.02 1.38
C GLU A 70 -9.70 -6.07 0.42
N VAL A 71 -10.34 -5.71 -0.70
CA VAL A 71 -9.81 -4.71 -1.63
C VAL A 71 -9.91 -3.30 -1.03
N GLU A 72 -11.00 -2.98 -0.34
CA GLU A 72 -11.15 -1.69 0.36
C GLU A 72 -10.05 -1.50 1.40
N THR A 73 -9.84 -2.53 2.24
CA THR A 73 -8.76 -2.60 3.21
C THR A 73 -7.38 -2.48 2.53
N PHE A 74 -7.20 -3.12 1.36
CA PHE A 74 -5.96 -2.97 0.59
C PHE A 74 -5.71 -1.51 0.21
N LEU A 75 -6.71 -0.83 -0.33
CA LEU A 75 -6.60 0.57 -0.75
C LEU A 75 -6.34 1.50 0.43
N HIS A 76 -6.98 1.24 1.57
CA HIS A 76 -6.73 1.96 2.81
C HIS A 76 -5.24 1.92 3.18
N GLU A 77 -4.67 0.72 3.34
CA GLU A 77 -3.25 0.59 3.71
C GLU A 77 -2.31 1.04 2.60
N PHE A 78 -2.71 0.91 1.34
CA PHE A 78 -1.94 1.45 0.22
C PHE A 78 -1.94 2.98 0.23
N GLY A 79 -3.00 3.64 0.73
CA GLY A 79 -3.03 5.08 0.96
C GLY A 79 -2.03 5.52 2.04
N HIS A 80 -1.93 4.78 3.15
CA HIS A 80 -0.85 4.97 4.13
C HIS A 80 0.53 4.75 3.50
N ALA A 81 0.66 3.74 2.63
CA ALA A 81 1.91 3.47 1.94
C ALA A 81 2.30 4.62 1.00
N LEU A 82 1.37 5.17 0.23
CA LEU A 82 1.59 6.34 -0.62
C LEU A 82 2.01 7.56 0.23
N HIS A 83 1.32 7.80 1.34
CA HIS A 83 1.66 8.87 2.28
C HIS A 83 3.12 8.75 2.79
N GLY A 84 3.57 7.53 3.10
CA GLY A 84 4.95 7.26 3.47
C GLY A 84 5.95 7.37 2.31
N MET A 85 5.66 6.74 1.17
CA MET A 85 6.58 6.64 0.03
C MET A 85 6.82 7.99 -0.66
N LEU A 86 5.80 8.86 -0.71
CA LEU A 86 5.87 10.17 -1.36
C LEU A 86 6.40 11.28 -0.43
N ALA A 87 6.70 10.95 0.83
CA ALA A 87 7.21 11.93 1.78
C ALA A 87 8.49 12.60 1.30
N LYS A 88 8.62 13.89 1.62
CA LYS A 88 9.78 14.72 1.30
C LYS A 88 9.96 15.79 2.37
N SER A 89 10.42 15.36 3.53
CA SER A 89 10.70 16.17 4.72
C SER A 89 12.19 16.18 5.03
N THR A 90 12.64 17.21 5.75
CA THR A 90 14.03 17.28 6.23
C THR A 90 14.27 16.34 7.40
N TYR A 91 13.38 16.37 8.39
CA TYR A 91 13.52 15.63 9.64
C TYR A 91 12.74 14.33 9.60
N GLU A 92 13.38 13.23 9.99
CA GLU A 92 12.78 11.89 10.03
C GLU A 92 11.51 11.86 10.89
N THR A 93 11.53 12.58 12.03
CA THR A 93 10.42 12.66 12.98
C THR A 93 9.19 13.40 12.46
N LEU A 94 9.31 14.10 11.33
CA LEU A 94 8.24 14.85 10.67
C LEU A 94 7.95 14.29 9.26
N SER A 95 8.39 13.06 8.97
CA SER A 95 8.25 12.46 7.65
C SER A 95 7.24 11.33 7.62
N GLY A 96 6.72 11.08 6.41
CA GLY A 96 5.70 10.09 6.13
C GLY A 96 4.44 10.30 6.97
N THR A 97 3.96 9.22 7.57
CA THR A 97 2.75 9.21 8.40
C THR A 97 2.96 9.81 9.80
N SER A 98 4.08 10.50 10.07
CA SER A 98 4.35 11.20 11.33
C SER A 98 3.59 12.54 11.41
N VAL A 99 2.27 12.45 11.37
CA VAL A 99 1.33 13.58 11.39
C VAL A 99 0.37 13.45 12.58
N TYR A 100 -0.57 14.39 12.71
CA TYR A 100 -1.60 14.30 13.75
C TYR A 100 -2.46 13.04 13.59
N ARG A 101 -2.84 12.43 14.72
CA ARG A 101 -3.59 11.17 14.75
C ARG A 101 -4.97 11.26 14.11
N ASP A 102 -5.59 12.43 14.13
CA ASP A 102 -6.86 12.71 13.49
C ASP A 102 -6.73 13.04 12.00
N PHE A 103 -5.50 13.19 11.49
CA PHE A 103 -5.22 13.41 10.07
C PHE A 103 -4.63 12.18 9.38
N VAL A 104 -3.94 11.30 10.12
CA VAL A 104 -3.19 10.19 9.52
C VAL A 104 -4.06 9.28 8.65
N GLU A 105 -5.35 9.12 9.01
CA GLU A 105 -6.31 8.32 8.25
C GLU A 105 -6.91 9.02 7.02
N LEU A 106 -6.71 10.34 6.87
CA LEU A 106 -7.32 11.04 5.73
C LEU A 106 -6.78 10.51 4.39
N PRO A 107 -5.47 10.32 4.17
CA PRO A 107 -4.98 9.78 2.89
C PRO A 107 -5.43 8.34 2.62
N SER A 108 -5.53 7.48 3.64
CA SER A 108 -6.01 6.11 3.49
C SER A 108 -7.50 6.07 3.14
N GLN A 109 -8.34 6.80 3.89
CA GLN A 109 -9.77 6.88 3.65
C GLN A 109 -10.14 7.55 2.34
N ILE A 110 -9.35 8.53 1.88
CA ILE A 110 -9.51 9.07 0.53
C ILE A 110 -9.38 7.92 -0.47
N MET A 111 -8.31 7.13 -0.42
CA MET A 111 -8.04 6.04 -1.38
C MET A 111 -9.14 4.97 -1.44
N GLU A 112 -9.89 4.73 -0.37
CA GLU A 112 -11.02 3.78 -0.36
C GLU A 112 -12.09 4.14 -1.40
N ASN A 113 -12.33 5.43 -1.64
CA ASN A 113 -13.37 5.90 -2.55
C ASN A 113 -13.17 5.41 -3.99
N TRP A 114 -11.94 5.05 -4.40
CA TRP A 114 -11.67 4.54 -5.74
C TRP A 114 -12.35 3.20 -6.01
N LEU A 115 -12.64 2.41 -4.98
CA LEU A 115 -13.17 1.06 -5.15
C LEU A 115 -14.57 1.02 -5.77
N VAL A 116 -15.34 2.11 -5.68
CA VAL A 116 -16.68 2.21 -6.27
C VAL A 116 -16.69 2.91 -7.63
N GLU A 117 -15.54 3.43 -8.08
CA GLU A 117 -15.42 4.11 -9.37
C GLU A 117 -15.27 3.09 -10.49
N LYS A 118 -16.19 3.15 -11.47
CA LYS A 118 -16.25 2.18 -12.58
C LYS A 118 -14.93 2.15 -13.35
N GLU A 119 -14.38 3.31 -13.68
CA GLU A 119 -13.13 3.45 -14.45
C GLU A 119 -11.93 2.88 -13.70
N TYR A 120 -11.98 2.83 -12.37
CA TYR A 120 -10.95 2.20 -11.56
C TYR A 120 -11.11 0.68 -11.55
N LEU A 121 -12.32 0.19 -11.28
CA LEU A 121 -12.66 -1.23 -11.30
C LEU A 121 -12.35 -1.88 -12.67
N ASP A 122 -12.67 -1.21 -13.77
CA ASP A 122 -12.43 -1.67 -15.15
C ASP A 122 -10.95 -2.00 -15.48
N LYS A 123 -10.00 -1.56 -14.62
CA LYS A 123 -8.56 -1.80 -14.78
C LYS A 123 -8.10 -3.15 -14.23
N PHE A 124 -8.79 -3.70 -13.23
CA PHE A 124 -8.33 -4.91 -12.53
C PHE A 124 -9.45 -5.91 -12.21
N ALA A 125 -10.72 -5.50 -12.17
CA ALA A 125 -11.83 -6.37 -11.84
C ALA A 125 -12.30 -7.14 -13.08
N PHE A 126 -12.02 -8.43 -13.11
CA PHE A 126 -12.49 -9.35 -14.14
C PHE A 126 -12.78 -10.72 -13.53
N HIS A 127 -13.69 -11.47 -14.16
CA HIS A 127 -14.01 -12.81 -13.74
C HIS A 127 -12.82 -13.74 -13.99
N TYR A 128 -12.33 -14.41 -12.94
CA TYR A 128 -11.06 -15.16 -13.00
C TYR A 128 -11.05 -16.35 -13.97
N GLN A 129 -12.22 -16.86 -14.38
CA GLN A 129 -12.31 -17.98 -15.34
C GLN A 129 -12.62 -17.53 -16.77
N THR A 130 -13.48 -16.53 -16.93
CA THR A 130 -14.00 -16.11 -18.25
C THR A 130 -13.27 -14.89 -18.79
N GLY A 131 -12.61 -14.11 -17.92
CA GLY A 131 -11.97 -12.84 -18.27
C GLY A 131 -12.97 -11.70 -18.52
N GLU A 132 -14.27 -11.93 -18.33
CA GLU A 132 -15.29 -10.91 -18.49
C GLU A 132 -15.08 -9.80 -17.46
N LYS A 133 -15.16 -8.55 -17.92
CA LYS A 133 -15.09 -7.38 -17.04
C LYS A 133 -16.37 -7.27 -16.22
N MET A 134 -16.23 -6.67 -15.04
CA MET A 134 -17.35 -6.36 -14.16
C MET A 134 -18.27 -5.26 -14.71
#